data_AF-A0A524IXZ5-F1
#
_entry.id   AF-A0A524IXZ5-F1
#
_cell.length_a   1.000
_cell.length_b   1.000
_cell.length_c   1.000
_cell.angle_alpha   90.00
_cell.angle_beta   90.00
_cell.angle_gamma   90.00
#
_symmetry.space_group_name_H-M   'P 1'
#
loop_
_entity.id
_entity.type
_entity.pdbx_description
1 polymer ?
#
loop_
_entity_poly.entity_id
_entity_poly.type
_entity_poly.pdbx_seq_one_letter_code
_entity_poly.pdbx_strand_id
1 'polypeptide(L)'
;MHNHSYLDSASLHKIRVWEDQGDIVAVVHYESQVGEIFFQLHPDYSYLKREMLDYGEVHMLGTSKTGVRYIQAFVNDFDEALIRMVTERGY
;
A
#
# COMPACT_ATOMS: atom_id res chain seq x y z
N MET A 1 -14.82 -18.71 -12.71
CA MET A 1 -14.21 -17.93 -11.61
C MET A 1 -12.73 -18.24 -11.60
N HIS A 2 -11.87 -17.25 -11.78
CA HIS A 2 -10.43 -17.40 -11.62
C HIS A 2 -10.12 -17.24 -10.13
N ASN A 3 -9.51 -18.25 -9.52
CA ASN A 3 -9.05 -18.16 -8.14
C ASN A 3 -7.56 -17.77 -8.14
N HIS A 4 -7.21 -16.69 -7.47
CA HIS A 4 -5.82 -16.32 -7.25
C HIS A 4 -5.28 -17.12 -6.07
N SER A 5 -4.83 -18.36 -6.33
CA SER A 5 -4.41 -19.30 -5.27
C SER A 5 -3.29 -18.78 -4.36
N TYR A 6 -2.56 -17.74 -4.78
CA TYR A 6 -1.49 -17.12 -4.01
C TYR A 6 -1.94 -15.91 -3.18
N LEU A 7 -3.22 -15.53 -3.26
CA LEU A 7 -3.77 -14.42 -2.50
C LEU A 7 -3.89 -14.82 -1.03
N ASP A 8 -3.22 -14.08 -0.16
CA ASP A 8 -3.47 -14.11 1.28
C ASP A 8 -4.86 -13.53 1.56
N SER A 9 -5.90 -14.36 1.46
CA SER A 9 -7.28 -13.94 1.71
C SER A 9 -7.57 -13.64 3.19
N ALA A 10 -6.74 -14.13 4.12
CA ALA A 10 -6.93 -13.91 5.55
C ALA A 10 -6.60 -12.46 5.96
N SER A 11 -5.73 -11.79 5.21
CA SER A 11 -5.28 -10.42 5.49
C SER A 11 -6.09 -9.32 4.79
N LEU A 12 -7.19 -9.65 4.09
CA LEU A 12 -7.92 -8.66 3.27
C LEU A 12 -8.47 -7.49 4.09
N HIS A 13 -8.76 -7.72 5.37
CA HIS A 13 -9.18 -6.69 6.32
C HIS A 13 -8.16 -5.56 6.53
N LYS A 14 -6.91 -5.75 6.06
CA LYS A 14 -5.86 -4.72 6.13
C LYS A 14 -5.97 -3.71 5.00
N ILE A 15 -6.59 -4.07 3.87
CA ILE A 15 -6.81 -3.14 2.76
C ILE A 15 -7.58 -1.94 3.30
N ARG A 16 -7.04 -0.74 3.09
CA ARG A 16 -7.65 0.48 3.58
C ARG A 16 -8.09 1.36 2.43
N VAL A 17 -9.29 1.88 2.61
CA VAL A 17 -9.99 2.78 1.69
C VAL A 17 -10.14 4.13 2.39
N TRP A 18 -9.93 5.21 1.65
CA TRP A 18 -10.32 6.56 2.03
C TRP A 18 -11.50 6.98 1.17
N GLU A 19 -12.49 7.55 1.83
CA GLU A 19 -13.73 8.01 1.21
C GLU A 19 -13.90 9.51 1.44
N ASP A 20 -14.36 10.23 0.41
CA ASP A 20 -14.91 11.58 0.55
C ASP A 20 -16.32 11.60 0.00
N GLN A 21 -17.28 12.05 0.81
CA GLN A 21 -18.72 12.07 0.47
C GLN A 21 -19.30 10.73 -0.04
N GLY A 22 -18.71 9.60 0.35
CA GLY A 22 -19.13 8.26 -0.07
C GLY A 22 -18.47 7.75 -1.35
N ASP A 23 -17.60 8.55 -1.98
CA ASP A 23 -16.77 8.14 -3.10
C ASP A 23 -15.40 7.66 -2.60
N ILE A 24 -14.92 6.54 -3.13
CA ILE A 24 -13.57 6.05 -2.85
C ILE A 24 -12.56 6.93 -3.57
N VAL A 25 -11.74 7.65 -2.80
CA VAL A 25 -10.74 8.59 -3.33
C VAL A 25 -9.31 8.06 -3.22
N ALA A 26 -9.07 7.08 -2.34
CA ALA A 26 -7.79 6.41 -2.23
C ALA A 26 -7.90 4.98 -1.70
N VAL A 27 -6.96 4.13 -2.08
CA VAL A 27 -6.81 2.75 -1.59
C VAL A 27 -5.34 2.43 -1.40
N VAL A 28 -5.00 1.78 -0.29
CA VAL A 28 -3.73 1.06 -0.13
C VAL A 28 -4.04 -0.41 0.05
N HIS A 29 -3.36 -1.25 -0.74
CA HIS A 29 -3.64 -2.68 -0.80
C HIS A 29 -2.39 -3.50 -1.12
N TYR A 30 -2.53 -4.83 -1.06
CA TYR A 30 -1.59 -5.81 -1.59
C TYR A 30 -2.30 -6.71 -2.60
N GLU A 31 -1.56 -7.29 -3.54
CA GLU A 31 -2.13 -8.17 -4.58
C GLU A 31 -1.99 -9.66 -4.25
N SER A 32 -0.87 -10.03 -3.62
CA SER A 32 -0.54 -11.42 -3.31
C SER A 32 -0.42 -11.64 -1.80
N GLN A 33 0.55 -10.99 -1.17
CA GLN A 33 0.83 -11.16 0.26
C GLN A 33 1.12 -9.81 0.91
N VAL A 34 0.88 -9.73 2.22
CA VAL A 34 1.30 -8.57 3.02
C VAL A 34 2.82 -8.39 2.96
N GLY A 35 3.27 -7.13 2.92
CA GLY A 35 4.65 -6.74 2.71
C GLY A 35 4.88 -6.07 1.36
N GLU A 36 4.00 -6.27 0.39
CA GLU A 36 4.00 -5.59 -0.90
C GLU A 36 2.81 -4.63 -0.95
N ILE A 37 3.07 -3.33 -0.88
CA ILE A 37 2.02 -2.30 -0.87
C ILE A 37 1.98 -1.53 -2.18
N PHE A 38 0.76 -1.29 -2.63
CA PHE A 38 0.45 -0.48 -3.81
C PHE A 38 -0.58 0.57 -3.44
N PHE A 39 -0.64 1.63 -4.25
CA PHE A 39 -1.42 2.83 -3.98
C PHE A 39 -2.30 3.16 -5.18
N GLN A 40 -3.59 3.34 -4.95
CA GLN A 40 -4.51 3.98 -5.90
C GLN A 40 -4.98 5.28 -5.26
N LEU A 41 -4.84 6.39 -5.98
CA LEU A 41 -5.14 7.71 -5.43
C LEU A 41 -5.70 8.61 -6.53
N HIS A 42 -6.83 9.25 -6.23
CA HIS A 42 -7.36 10.30 -7.07
C HIS A 42 -6.41 11.52 -7.09
N PRO A 43 -6.08 12.11 -8.25
CA PRO A 43 -5.06 13.17 -8.35
C PRO A 43 -5.28 14.38 -7.42
N ASP A 44 -6.53 14.78 -7.23
CA ASP A 44 -6.92 15.90 -6.36
C ASP A 44 -6.69 15.62 -4.85
N TYR A 45 -6.42 14.37 -4.49
CA TYR A 45 -6.22 13.92 -3.10
C TYR A 45 -4.74 13.62 -2.81
N SER A 46 -3.81 14.19 -3.58
CA SER A 46 -2.35 13.99 -3.42
C SER A 46 -1.82 14.17 -2.00
N TYR A 47 -2.51 14.94 -1.14
CA TYR A 47 -2.18 15.12 0.27
C TYR A 47 -2.30 13.82 1.09
N LEU A 48 -3.07 12.82 0.63
CA LEU A 48 -3.24 11.52 1.30
C LEU A 48 -2.01 10.61 1.17
N LYS A 49 -1.10 10.85 0.22
CA LYS A 49 0.07 9.97 -0.03
C LYS A 49 0.86 9.63 1.23
N ARG A 50 1.10 10.63 2.09
CA ARG A 50 1.81 10.45 3.35
C ARG A 50 1.05 9.50 4.28
N GLU A 51 -0.25 9.74 4.48
CA GLU A 51 -1.08 8.92 5.36
C GLU A 51 -1.21 7.48 4.83
N MET A 52 -1.31 7.32 3.51
CA MET A 52 -1.36 6.00 2.88
C MET A 52 -0.08 5.21 3.12
N LEU A 53 1.09 5.85 2.96
CA LEU A 53 2.39 5.26 3.24
C LEU A 53 2.53 4.92 4.73
N ASP A 54 2.19 5.85 5.63
CA ASP A 54 2.19 5.64 7.08
C ASP A 54 1.34 4.43 7.47
N TYR A 55 0.15 4.31 6.89
CA TYR A 55 -0.74 3.19 7.18
C TYR A 55 -0.14 1.86 6.71
N GLY A 56 0.43 1.82 5.50
CA GLY A 56 1.09 0.64 4.96
C GLY A 56 2.23 0.16 5.84
N GLU A 57 3.12 1.07 6.26
CA GLU A 57 4.25 0.79 7.15
C GLU A 57 3.85 0.22 8.51
N VAL A 58 2.70 0.60 9.03
CA VAL A 58 2.22 0.13 10.34
C VAL A 58 1.47 -1.19 10.23
N HIS A 59 0.59 -1.35 9.23
CA HIS A 59 -0.40 -2.43 9.20
C HIS A 59 -0.08 -3.55 8.21
N MET A 60 0.74 -3.27 7.19
CA MET A 60 0.98 -4.18 6.05
C MET A 60 2.41 -4.71 5.98
N LEU A 61 3.18 -4.64 7.07
CA LEU A 61 4.50 -5.28 7.15
C LEU A 61 4.41 -6.81 6.91
N GLY A 62 5.14 -7.28 5.91
CA GLY A 62 5.36 -8.69 5.62
C GLY A 62 6.39 -9.32 6.55
N THR A 63 6.56 -10.64 6.45
CA THR A 63 7.61 -11.39 7.13
C THR A 63 8.30 -12.30 6.12
N SER A 64 9.61 -12.13 5.96
CA SER A 64 10.40 -12.93 5.02
C SER A 64 10.48 -14.39 5.49
N LYS A 65 10.98 -15.28 4.63
CA LYS A 65 11.25 -16.69 4.99
C LYS A 65 12.22 -16.84 6.17
N THR A 66 13.06 -15.83 6.43
CA THR A 66 14.02 -15.81 7.54
C THR A 66 13.48 -15.12 8.80
N GLY A 67 12.20 -14.71 8.80
CA GLY A 67 11.55 -14.06 9.94
C GLY A 67 11.77 -12.54 10.02
N VAL A 68 12.43 -11.95 9.02
CA VAL A 68 12.69 -10.50 9.00
C VAL A 68 11.45 -9.76 8.52
N ARG A 69 11.03 -8.73 9.25
CA ARG A 69 9.93 -7.86 8.83
C ARG A 69 10.37 -6.99 7.66
N TYR A 70 9.52 -6.87 6.65
CA TYR A 70 9.82 -6.07 5.47
C TYR A 70 8.58 -5.34 4.97
N ILE A 71 8.82 -4.28 4.20
CA ILE A 71 7.82 -3.64 3.37
C ILE A 71 8.45 -3.16 2.07
N GLN A 72 7.72 -3.31 0.99
CA GLN A 72 8.09 -2.90 -0.34
C GLN A 72 6.95 -2.05 -0.89
N ALA A 73 7.24 -0.79 -1.17
CA ALA A 73 6.30 0.14 -1.76
C ALA A 73 6.51 0.16 -3.28
N PHE A 74 5.46 -0.14 -4.05
CA PHE A 74 5.48 0.03 -5.49
C PHE A 74 5.09 1.47 -5.84
N VAL A 75 6.05 2.22 -6.40
CA VAL A 75 5.91 3.63 -6.72
C VAL A 75 6.18 3.83 -8.21
N ASN A 76 5.30 4.56 -8.89
CA ASN A 76 5.50 4.92 -10.29
C ASN A 76 6.62 5.95 -10.42
N ASP A 77 7.39 5.87 -11.50
CA ASP A 77 8.53 6.75 -11.80
C ASP A 77 8.15 8.22 -12.01
N PHE A 78 6.89 8.48 -12.39
CA PHE A 78 6.35 9.84 -12.53
C PHE A 78 5.80 10.44 -11.22
N ASP A 79 5.73 9.68 -10.11
CA ASP A 79 5.24 10.19 -8.82
C ASP A 79 6.38 10.72 -7.95
N GLU A 80 6.91 11.90 -8.33
CA GLU A 80 8.03 12.53 -7.63
C GLU A 80 7.78 12.73 -6.12
N ALA A 81 6.53 13.02 -5.74
CA ALA A 81 6.17 13.22 -4.34
C ALA A 81 6.31 11.93 -3.54
N LEU A 82 5.81 10.81 -4.06
CA LEU A 82 5.91 9.52 -3.39
C LEU A 82 7.34 8.97 -3.43
N ILE A 83 8.07 9.15 -4.55
CA ILE A 83 9.51 8.82 -4.66
C ILE A 83 10.31 9.53 -3.56
N ARG A 84 10.09 10.84 -3.38
CA ARG A 84 10.76 11.61 -2.34
C ARG A 84 10.43 11.07 -0.95
N MET A 85 9.16 10.76 -0.67
CA MET A 85 8.72 10.24 0.62
C MET A 85 9.36 8.89 0.96
N VAL A 86 9.38 7.93 0.02
CA VAL A 86 9.97 6.61 0.27
C VAL A 86 11.50 6.70 0.41
N THR A 87 12.15 7.55 -0.39
CA THR A 87 13.60 7.79 -0.28
C THR A 87 13.97 8.37 1.09
N GLU A 88 13.21 9.34 1.60
CA GLU A 88 13.42 9.94 2.93
C GLU A 88 13.28 8.92 4.08
N ARG A 89 12.57 7.80 3.84
CA ARG A 89 12.34 6.74 4.83
C ARG A 89 13.29 5.56 4.70
N GLY A 90 14.20 5.59 3.72
CA GLY A 90 15.23 4.57 3.54
C GLY A 90 14.75 3.30 2.83
N TYR A 91 13.74 3.43 1.96
CA TYR A 91 13.36 2.38 1.01
C TYR A 91 14.45 2.14 -0.04
#